data_AF-A0A0G1XPH0-F1
#
_entry.id   AF-A0A0G1XPH0-F1
#
_cell.length_a   1.000
_cell.length_b   1.000
_cell.length_c   1.000
_cell.angle_alpha   90.00
_cell.angle_beta   90.00
_cell.angle_gamma   90.00
#
_symmetry.space_group_name_H-M   'P 1'
#
loop_
_entity.id
_entity.type
_entity.pdbx_description
1 polymer ?
#
loop_
_entity_poly.entity_id
_entity_poly.type
_entity_poly.pdbx_seq_one_letter_code
_entity_poly.pdbx_strand_id
1 'polypeptide(L)'
;MCCGCLGGLFVILVLIVGWVLWLVAATGITSVPLLSRAAYEEPKPLRVVKAGEALKIPFDSEALHAFEGIEFKEGEEPSAEQLEQFEQFFDEEALKDLFVQLDDLGGSLSANRFNFVVTEEMLTGSLRQAGTNSTPDQQKDTWVDLTQAQVAISEKDGLEVFLPLARNAQHSAIRVYFTPRVTDKQELDMDLREIWVGNMRIPSWFTGPFNEGLFRKAVAGMVPELAKYARIEELTIEEGSIALRGTLTEAFRGL
;
A
#
# COMPACT_ATOMS: atom_id res chain seq x y z
N MET A 1 -45.06 33.61 9.54
CA MET A 1 -43.97 33.19 8.62
C MET A 1 -42.97 32.19 9.27
N CYS A 2 -43.32 31.44 10.33
CA CYS A 2 -42.32 30.68 11.09
C CYS A 2 -42.43 29.13 11.03
N CYS A 3 -43.51 28.53 10.53
CA CYS A 3 -43.63 27.05 10.51
C CYS A 3 -42.95 26.37 9.31
N GLY A 4 -42.79 27.06 8.17
CA GLY A 4 -42.20 26.46 6.96
C GLY A 4 -40.68 26.26 7.05
N CYS A 5 -39.98 27.13 7.77
CA CYS A 5 -38.52 27.07 7.89
C CYS A 5 -38.05 25.87 8.73
N LEU A 6 -38.76 25.59 9.83
CA LEU A 6 -38.44 24.46 10.72
C LEU A 6 -38.66 23.11 10.03
N GLY A 7 -39.74 22.98 9.25
CA GLY A 7 -40.02 21.77 8.46
C GLY A 7 -38.96 21.51 7.40
N GLY A 8 -38.51 22.55 6.68
CA GLY A 8 -37.43 22.43 5.70
C GLY A 8 -36.10 21.99 6.32
N LEU A 9 -35.72 22.59 7.45
CA LEU A 9 -34.51 22.23 8.20
C LEU A 9 -34.53 20.76 8.65
N PHE A 10 -35.68 20.28 9.14
CA PHE A 10 -35.84 18.89 9.56
C PHE A 10 -35.65 17.91 8.39
N VAL A 11 -36.22 18.20 7.22
CA VAL A 11 -36.05 17.35 6.02
C VAL A 11 -34.59 17.31 5.60
N ILE A 12 -33.90 18.45 5.55
CA ILE A 12 -32.48 18.53 5.21
C ILE A 12 -31.65 17.69 6.20
N LEU A 13 -31.92 17.81 7.50
CA LEU A 13 -31.24 17.04 8.52
C LEU A 13 -31.41 15.53 8.32
N VAL A 14 -32.65 15.07 8.06
CA VAL A 14 -32.94 13.66 7.79
C VAL A 14 -32.19 13.15 6.56
N LEU A 15 -32.13 13.95 5.49
CA LEU A 15 -31.38 13.60 4.28
C LEU A 15 -29.87 13.50 4.54
N ILE A 16 -29.30 14.43 5.31
CA ILE A 16 -27.88 14.39 5.70
C ILE A 16 -27.58 13.14 6.53
N VAL A 17 -28.41 12.85 7.54
CA VAL A 17 -28.24 11.64 8.37
C VAL A 17 -28.37 10.38 7.53
N GLY A 18 -29.37 10.31 6.65
CA GLY A 18 -29.54 9.19 5.73
C GLY A 18 -28.34 8.99 4.80
N TRP A 19 -27.78 10.09 4.29
CA TRP A 19 -26.57 10.06 3.45
C TRP A 19 -25.33 9.61 4.22
N VAL A 20 -25.12 10.09 5.45
CA VAL A 20 -24.02 9.65 6.32
C VAL A 20 -24.15 8.17 6.67
N LEU A 21 -25.34 7.71 7.04
CA LEU A 21 -25.60 6.30 7.33
C LEU A 21 -25.37 5.42 6.10
N TRP A 22 -25.71 5.90 4.89
CA TRP A 22 -25.41 5.23 3.64
C TRP A 22 -23.90 5.10 3.40
N LEU A 23 -23.15 6.19 3.58
CA LEU A 23 -21.68 6.16 3.44
C LEU A 23 -21.04 5.17 4.40
N VAL A 24 -21.43 5.21 5.68
CA VAL A 24 -20.94 4.26 6.70
C VAL A 24 -21.27 2.83 6.29
N ALA A 25 -22.49 2.56 5.83
CA ALA A 25 -22.89 1.24 5.36
C ALA A 25 -22.06 0.77 4.15
N ALA A 26 -21.75 1.66 3.21
CA ALA A 26 -20.97 1.35 2.00
C ALA A 26 -19.50 0.99 2.29
N THR A 27 -18.96 1.41 3.45
CA THR A 27 -17.61 1.00 3.87
C THR A 27 -17.53 -0.44 4.34
N GLY A 28 -18.65 -1.05 4.76
CA GLY A 28 -18.67 -2.37 5.39
C GLY A 28 -17.95 -2.46 6.74
N ILE A 29 -17.46 -1.34 7.31
CA ILE A 29 -16.80 -1.36 8.62
C ILE A 29 -17.78 -1.75 9.73
N THR A 30 -19.02 -1.24 9.64
CA THR A 30 -20.10 -1.55 10.58
C THR A 30 -21.38 -1.90 9.83
N SER A 31 -22.16 -2.82 10.38
CA SER A 31 -23.45 -3.21 9.81
C SER A 31 -24.53 -2.20 10.23
N VAL A 32 -25.10 -1.49 9.26
CA VAL A 32 -26.27 -0.63 9.47
C VAL A 32 -27.51 -1.43 9.05
N PRO A 33 -28.45 -1.73 9.97
CA PRO A 33 -29.67 -2.45 9.64
C PRO A 33 -30.40 -1.81 8.45
N LEU A 34 -30.91 -2.63 7.54
CA LEU A 34 -31.61 -2.25 6.30
C LEU A 34 -30.72 -1.64 5.19
N LEU A 35 -29.74 -0.80 5.52
CA LEU A 35 -28.91 -0.11 4.52
C LEU A 35 -27.74 -0.95 4.02
N SER A 36 -27.06 -1.72 4.89
CA SER A 36 -25.89 -2.50 4.45
C SER A 36 -26.21 -3.48 3.32
N ARG A 37 -27.39 -4.10 3.31
CA ARG A 37 -27.80 -5.02 2.23
C ARG A 37 -27.93 -4.35 0.85
N ALA A 38 -28.21 -3.05 0.83
CA ALA A 38 -28.42 -2.29 -0.40
C ALA A 38 -27.16 -1.50 -0.82
N ALA A 39 -26.38 -1.03 0.16
CA ALA A 39 -25.24 -0.15 -0.07
C ALA A 39 -23.91 -0.91 -0.16
N TYR A 40 -23.84 -2.15 0.35
CA TYR A 40 -22.60 -2.91 0.47
C TYR A 40 -22.61 -4.17 -0.39
N GLU A 41 -21.49 -4.37 -1.08
CA GLU A 41 -21.08 -5.58 -1.78
C GLU A 41 -19.66 -5.88 -1.30
N GLU A 42 -19.36 -7.16 -1.06
CA GLU A 42 -18.05 -7.56 -0.58
C GLU A 42 -16.97 -7.13 -1.60
N PRO A 43 -15.97 -6.33 -1.18
CA PRO A 43 -14.93 -5.85 -2.07
C PRO A 43 -14.12 -7.05 -2.55
N LYS A 44 -13.93 -7.13 -3.86
CA LYS A 44 -13.08 -8.14 -4.48
C LYS A 44 -11.80 -7.47 -4.99
N PRO A 45 -10.66 -8.17 -4.91
CA PRO A 45 -9.47 -7.69 -5.59
C PRO A 45 -9.68 -7.71 -7.10
N LEU A 46 -8.81 -6.99 -7.85
CA LEU A 46 -8.79 -7.03 -9.32
C LEU A 46 -8.84 -8.46 -9.85
N ARG A 47 -8.06 -9.35 -9.23
CA ARG A 47 -8.06 -10.80 -9.45
C ARG A 47 -7.45 -11.51 -8.26
N VAL A 48 -7.68 -12.81 -8.14
CA VAL A 48 -7.10 -13.63 -7.07
C VAL A 48 -5.67 -14.01 -7.45
N VAL A 49 -4.71 -13.63 -6.59
CA VAL A 49 -3.29 -13.93 -6.79
C VAL A 49 -2.87 -15.02 -5.83
N LYS A 50 -2.13 -16.02 -6.33
CA LYS A 50 -1.50 -17.02 -5.46
C LYS A 50 -0.20 -16.46 -4.91
N ALA A 51 0.02 -16.64 -3.62
CA ALA A 51 1.29 -16.28 -3.01
C ALA A 51 2.39 -17.18 -3.57
N GLY A 52 3.45 -16.56 -4.09
CA GLY A 52 4.66 -17.24 -4.55
C GLY A 52 5.75 -17.21 -3.49
N GLU A 53 6.99 -17.45 -3.91
CA GLU A 53 8.15 -17.20 -3.08
C GLU A 53 8.26 -15.70 -2.79
N ALA A 54 8.25 -15.37 -1.50
CA ALA A 54 8.36 -13.99 -1.06
C ALA A 54 9.75 -13.45 -1.44
N LEU A 55 9.79 -12.20 -1.88
CA LEU A 55 11.06 -11.47 -1.91
C LEU A 55 11.60 -11.46 -0.49
N LYS A 56 12.85 -11.90 -0.31
CA LYS A 56 13.61 -11.71 0.94
C LYS A 56 14.03 -10.25 1.08
N ILE A 57 13.06 -9.35 0.93
CA ILE A 57 13.18 -7.99 1.40
C ILE A 57 12.78 -8.07 2.87
N PRO A 58 13.56 -7.49 3.80
CA PRO A 58 13.19 -7.44 5.21
C PRO A 58 11.98 -6.53 5.39
N PHE A 59 10.80 -7.04 5.04
CA PHE A 59 9.54 -6.51 5.55
C PHE A 59 9.42 -7.01 6.98
N ASP A 60 10.11 -6.34 7.89
CA ASP A 60 9.92 -6.60 9.31
C ASP A 60 8.46 -6.23 9.67
N SER A 61 7.81 -7.12 10.40
CA SER A 61 6.54 -6.84 11.06
C SER A 61 6.58 -5.56 11.89
N GLU A 62 7.73 -5.18 12.45
CA GLU A 62 7.91 -3.93 13.18
C GLU A 62 7.67 -2.70 12.31
N ALA A 63 8.04 -2.73 11.02
CA ALA A 63 7.74 -1.66 10.06
C ALA A 63 6.23 -1.48 9.88
N LEU A 64 5.49 -2.58 9.85
CA LEU A 64 4.03 -2.56 9.76
C LEU A 64 3.40 -2.00 11.04
N HIS A 65 3.95 -2.33 12.21
CA HIS A 65 3.48 -1.75 13.48
C HIS A 65 3.82 -0.28 13.61
N ALA A 66 4.93 0.20 13.04
CA ALA A 66 5.19 1.63 12.93
C ALA A 66 4.06 2.34 12.17
N PHE A 67 3.41 1.69 11.20
CA PHE A 67 2.24 2.27 10.54
C PHE A 67 0.96 2.25 11.38
N GLU A 68 0.83 1.32 12.33
CA GLU A 68 -0.35 1.19 13.20
C GLU A 68 -0.32 2.14 14.39
N GLY A 69 0.89 2.47 14.90
CA GLY A 69 1.09 3.33 16.06
C GLY A 69 1.15 4.82 15.78
N ILE A 70 1.16 5.25 14.51
CA ILE A 70 1.17 6.69 14.21
C ILE A 70 -0.27 7.22 14.35
N GLU A 71 -0.62 7.63 15.57
CA GLU A 71 -1.67 8.63 15.76
C GLU A 71 -1.21 9.93 15.10
N PHE A 72 -1.56 10.10 13.83
CA PHE A 72 -1.38 11.38 13.16
C PHE A 72 -2.33 12.39 13.78
N LYS A 73 -1.82 13.19 14.72
CA LYS A 73 -2.43 14.49 14.95
C LYS A 73 -2.22 15.28 13.66
N GLU A 74 -3.32 15.77 13.12
CA GLU A 74 -3.33 16.55 11.88
C GLU A 74 -2.26 17.65 11.94
N GLY A 75 -1.25 17.57 11.07
CA GLY A 75 -0.13 18.51 11.00
C GLY A 75 1.15 18.16 11.78
N GLU A 76 1.24 17.00 12.43
CA GLU A 76 2.45 16.55 13.13
C GLU A 76 3.33 15.70 12.19
N GLU A 77 4.61 16.08 12.03
CA GLU A 77 5.57 15.29 11.25
C GLU A 77 5.99 14.03 12.03
N PRO A 78 6.29 12.90 11.36
CA PRO A 78 6.88 11.74 12.00
C PRO A 78 8.14 12.14 12.78
N SER A 79 8.29 11.58 13.98
CA SER A 79 9.49 11.83 14.79
C SER A 79 10.74 11.32 14.08
N ALA A 80 11.91 11.90 14.39
CA ALA A 80 13.18 11.46 13.83
C ALA A 80 13.47 9.97 14.13
N GLU A 81 13.05 9.48 15.30
CA GLU A 81 13.19 8.07 15.69
C GLU A 81 12.36 7.14 14.79
N GLN A 82 11.14 7.54 14.43
CA GLN A 82 10.31 6.80 13.48
C GLN A 82 10.91 6.79 12.07
N LEU A 83 11.57 7.89 11.66
CA LEU A 83 12.28 7.95 10.38
C LEU A 83 13.55 7.09 10.38
N GLU A 84 14.31 7.10 11.48
CA GLU A 84 15.53 6.29 11.63
C GLU A 84 15.23 4.79 11.61
N GLN A 85 14.17 4.34 12.30
CA GLN A 85 13.69 2.96 12.20
C GLN A 85 13.31 2.61 10.75
N PHE A 86 12.74 3.57 10.03
CA PHE A 86 12.37 3.37 8.63
C PHE A 86 13.58 3.22 7.70
N GLU A 87 14.62 4.02 7.93
CA GLU A 87 15.88 3.99 7.18
C GLU A 87 16.64 2.68 7.40
N GLN A 88 16.59 2.11 8.62
CA GLN A 88 17.21 0.82 8.93
C GLN A 88 16.63 -0.36 8.12
N PHE A 89 15.40 -0.27 7.59
CA PHE A 89 14.82 -1.33 6.76
C PHE A 89 15.45 -1.44 5.36
N PHE A 90 16.07 -0.37 4.89
CA PHE A 90 16.75 -0.32 3.59
C PHE A 90 18.23 -0.11 3.77
N ASP A 91 18.79 -0.78 4.77
CA ASP A 91 20.22 -0.76 4.98
C ASP A 91 20.97 -1.35 3.77
N GLU A 92 22.26 -1.06 3.75
CA GLU A 92 23.17 -1.47 2.70
C GLU A 92 23.23 -3.01 2.55
N GLU A 93 23.06 -3.75 3.65
CA GLU A 93 23.13 -5.21 3.64
C GLU A 93 21.89 -5.83 2.96
N ALA A 94 20.70 -5.33 3.26
CA ALA A 94 19.45 -5.75 2.64
C ALA A 94 19.44 -5.48 1.13
N LEU A 95 19.91 -4.30 0.71
CA LEU A 95 20.01 -3.96 -0.72
C LEU A 95 21.07 -4.84 -1.41
N LYS A 96 22.18 -5.12 -0.75
CA LYS A 96 23.21 -6.03 -1.27
C LYS A 96 22.65 -7.43 -1.47
N ASP A 97 21.96 -7.98 -0.47
CA ASP A 97 21.34 -9.30 -0.54
C ASP A 97 20.32 -9.40 -1.67
N LEU A 98 19.52 -8.34 -1.89
CA LEU A 98 18.60 -8.27 -3.02
C LEU A 98 19.33 -8.39 -4.37
N PHE A 99 20.42 -7.66 -4.58
CA PHE A 99 21.18 -7.71 -5.84
C PHE A 99 21.95 -9.03 -6.01
N VAL A 100 22.44 -9.63 -4.93
CA VAL A 100 23.08 -10.96 -4.96
C VAL A 100 22.07 -12.03 -5.36
N GLN A 101 20.83 -11.92 -4.86
CA GLN A 101 19.74 -12.86 -5.16
C GLN A 101 19.01 -12.54 -6.46
N LEU A 102 19.44 -11.52 -7.21
CA LEU A 102 18.68 -11.03 -8.36
C LEU A 102 18.47 -12.11 -9.44
N ASP A 103 19.44 -13.03 -9.62
CA ASP A 103 19.31 -14.16 -10.56
C ASP A 103 18.27 -15.18 -10.07
N ASP A 104 18.26 -15.50 -8.77
CA ASP A 104 17.28 -16.39 -8.14
C ASP A 104 15.86 -15.81 -8.22
N LEU A 105 15.75 -14.47 -8.19
CA LEU A 105 14.50 -13.73 -8.30
C LEU A 105 14.05 -13.50 -9.76
N GLY A 106 14.65 -14.20 -10.73
CA GLY A 106 14.29 -14.11 -12.15
C GLY A 106 14.79 -12.85 -12.85
N GLY A 107 15.70 -12.10 -12.22
CA GLY A 107 16.44 -11.01 -12.82
C GLY A 107 17.71 -11.49 -13.54
N SER A 108 18.45 -10.55 -14.12
CA SER A 108 19.75 -10.81 -14.72
C SER A 108 20.69 -9.63 -14.50
N LEU A 109 21.97 -9.92 -14.24
CA LEU A 109 23.05 -8.94 -14.18
C LEU A 109 24.03 -9.15 -15.34
N SER A 110 24.21 -8.14 -16.20
CA SER A 110 25.16 -8.19 -17.32
C SER A 110 25.82 -6.85 -17.54
N ALA A 111 27.16 -6.82 -17.51
CA ALA A 111 27.95 -5.63 -17.81
C ALA A 111 27.45 -4.36 -17.09
N ASN A 112 27.22 -4.48 -15.77
CA ASN A 112 26.71 -3.40 -14.91
C ASN A 112 25.26 -2.97 -15.18
N ARG A 113 24.54 -3.66 -16.06
CA ARG A 113 23.11 -3.50 -16.25
C ARG A 113 22.37 -4.55 -15.45
N PHE A 114 21.26 -4.16 -14.85
CA PHE A 114 20.32 -5.08 -14.23
C PHE A 114 18.99 -5.06 -15.00
N ASN A 115 18.34 -6.22 -15.02
CA ASN A 115 16.96 -6.38 -15.42
C ASN A 115 16.30 -7.20 -14.33
N PHE A 116 15.24 -6.68 -13.72
CA PHE A 116 14.57 -7.28 -12.58
C PHE A 116 13.08 -7.30 -12.84
N VAL A 117 12.43 -8.45 -12.66
CA VAL A 117 11.00 -8.59 -12.88
C VAL A 117 10.35 -8.94 -11.54
N VAL A 118 9.45 -8.08 -11.10
CA VAL A 118 8.64 -8.28 -9.90
C VAL A 118 7.27 -8.79 -10.32
N THR A 119 6.88 -9.96 -9.84
CA THR A 119 5.56 -10.56 -10.14
C THR A 119 4.56 -10.32 -9.02
N GLU A 120 3.26 -10.45 -9.34
CA GLU A 120 2.20 -10.43 -8.33
C GLU A 120 2.39 -11.48 -7.23
N GLU A 121 2.85 -12.67 -7.60
CA GLU A 121 3.05 -13.78 -6.67
C GLU A 121 4.11 -13.46 -5.63
N MET A 122 5.21 -12.82 -6.06
CA MET A 122 6.31 -12.38 -5.20
C MET A 122 5.86 -11.27 -4.24
N LEU A 123 5.18 -10.24 -4.74
CA LEU A 123 4.67 -9.14 -3.91
C LEU A 123 3.62 -9.64 -2.91
N THR A 124 2.71 -10.51 -3.35
CA THR A 124 1.72 -11.14 -2.48
C THR A 124 2.37 -12.04 -1.43
N GLY A 125 3.39 -12.80 -1.82
CA GLY A 125 4.21 -13.61 -0.91
C GLY A 125 4.86 -12.76 0.17
N SER A 126 5.55 -11.68 -0.21
CA SER A 126 6.19 -10.74 0.73
C SER A 126 5.19 -10.09 1.68
N LEU A 127 4.04 -9.63 1.16
CA LEU A 127 3.01 -8.99 1.98
C LEU A 127 2.43 -9.95 3.02
N ARG A 128 2.19 -11.21 2.64
CA ARG A 128 1.70 -12.25 3.56
C ARG A 128 2.77 -12.70 4.55
N GLN A 129 4.03 -12.80 4.11
CA GLN A 129 5.14 -13.16 4.98
C GLN A 129 5.31 -12.15 6.11
N ALA A 130 5.18 -10.86 5.80
CA ALA A 130 5.23 -9.80 6.80
C ALA A 130 4.16 -10.01 7.90
N GLY A 131 2.97 -10.46 7.52
CA GLY A 131 1.90 -10.85 8.45
C GLY A 131 2.17 -12.11 9.27
N THR A 132 2.94 -13.08 8.73
CA THR A 132 3.32 -14.30 9.47
C THR A 132 4.47 -14.10 10.45
N ASN A 133 5.28 -13.05 10.24
CA ASN A 133 6.39 -12.72 11.13
C ASN A 133 5.92 -11.99 12.40
N SER A 134 4.71 -11.42 12.38
CA SER A 134 4.09 -10.81 13.56
C SER A 134 3.81 -11.85 14.65
N THR A 135 4.11 -11.50 15.90
CA THR A 135 3.75 -12.31 17.06
C THR A 135 2.22 -12.43 17.21
N PRO A 136 1.68 -13.48 17.87
CA PRO A 136 0.24 -13.63 18.08
C PRO A 136 -0.42 -12.45 18.81
N ASP A 137 0.33 -11.71 19.62
CA ASP A 137 -0.18 -10.53 20.31
C ASP A 137 -0.20 -9.31 19.38
N GLN A 138 0.84 -9.12 18.57
CA GLN A 138 0.86 -8.14 17.47
C GLN A 138 -0.29 -8.36 16.49
N GLN A 139 -0.56 -9.61 16.09
CA GLN A 139 -1.65 -9.96 15.18
C GLN A 139 -3.04 -9.68 15.78
N LYS A 140 -3.19 -9.59 17.10
CA LYS A 140 -4.48 -9.28 17.72
C LYS A 140 -4.86 -7.82 17.60
N ASP A 141 -3.86 -6.94 17.47
CA ASP A 141 -4.01 -5.50 17.44
C ASP A 141 -4.02 -4.96 16.00
N THR A 142 -3.66 -5.79 15.01
CA THR A 142 -3.77 -5.40 13.61
C THR A 142 -5.24 -5.34 13.17
N TRP A 143 -5.55 -4.26 12.46
CA TRP A 143 -6.87 -3.99 11.87
C TRP A 143 -7.02 -4.59 10.47
N VAL A 144 -5.92 -5.11 9.90
CA VAL A 144 -5.86 -5.81 8.62
C VAL A 144 -5.40 -7.26 8.79
N ASP A 145 -5.95 -8.15 7.99
CA ASP A 145 -5.54 -9.56 7.88
C ASP A 145 -4.54 -9.72 6.73
N LEU A 146 -3.26 -9.54 7.07
CA LEU A 146 -2.16 -9.67 6.12
C LEU A 146 -2.01 -11.09 5.56
N THR A 147 -2.55 -12.11 6.21
CA THR A 147 -2.49 -13.50 5.69
C THR A 147 -3.36 -13.69 4.44
N GLN A 148 -4.38 -12.85 4.30
CA GLN A 148 -5.29 -12.81 3.15
C GLN A 148 -4.99 -11.66 2.19
N ALA A 149 -4.08 -10.75 2.57
CA ALA A 149 -3.70 -9.64 1.72
C ALA A 149 -3.03 -10.13 0.43
N GLN A 150 -3.12 -9.30 -0.62
CA GLN A 150 -2.50 -9.59 -1.90
C GLN A 150 -2.24 -8.32 -2.70
N VAL A 151 -1.32 -8.44 -3.65
CA VAL A 151 -0.98 -7.37 -4.59
C VAL A 151 -1.29 -7.84 -6.00
N ALA A 152 -2.08 -7.06 -6.72
CA ALA A 152 -2.36 -7.27 -8.14
C ALA A 152 -1.70 -6.17 -9.00
N ILE A 153 -1.24 -6.52 -10.20
CA ILE A 153 -0.57 -5.64 -11.16
C ILE A 153 -1.38 -5.62 -12.45
N SER A 154 -1.84 -4.43 -12.86
CA SER A 154 -2.62 -4.19 -14.08
C SER A 154 -1.94 -3.12 -14.91
N GLU A 155 -1.85 -3.33 -16.23
CA GLU A 155 -1.32 -2.30 -17.14
C GLU A 155 -2.12 -0.99 -17.07
N LYS A 156 -3.42 -1.10 -16.84
CA LYS A 156 -4.36 0.03 -16.84
C LYS A 156 -4.43 0.73 -15.48
N ASP A 157 -4.44 -0.06 -14.41
CA ASP A 157 -4.74 0.41 -13.07
C ASP A 157 -3.48 0.59 -12.20
N GLY A 158 -2.34 0.02 -12.62
CA GLY A 158 -1.09 0.02 -11.85
C GLY A 158 -1.06 -1.13 -10.85
N LEU A 159 -0.59 -0.87 -9.63
CA LEU A 159 -0.63 -1.86 -8.54
C LEU A 159 -1.90 -1.64 -7.71
N GLU A 160 -2.65 -2.70 -7.44
CA GLU A 160 -3.64 -2.75 -6.38
C GLU A 160 -3.05 -3.51 -5.19
N VAL A 161 -3.04 -2.89 -4.01
CA VAL A 161 -2.82 -3.58 -2.74
C VAL A 161 -4.17 -3.81 -2.08
N PHE A 162 -4.58 -5.07 -1.96
CA PHE A 162 -5.84 -5.48 -1.34
C PHE A 162 -5.57 -5.98 0.09
N LEU A 163 -6.15 -5.29 1.07
CA LEU A 163 -5.92 -5.49 2.50
C LEU A 163 -7.25 -5.80 3.20
N PRO A 164 -7.61 -7.08 3.38
CA PRO A 164 -8.80 -7.46 4.14
C PRO A 164 -8.76 -6.93 5.56
N LEU A 165 -9.90 -6.46 6.09
CA LEU A 165 -9.99 -6.03 7.48
C LEU A 165 -10.04 -7.25 8.41
N ALA A 166 -9.19 -7.24 9.45
CA ALA A 166 -9.22 -8.26 10.48
C ALA A 166 -10.55 -8.16 11.26
N ARG A 167 -11.12 -9.32 11.62
CA ARG A 167 -12.34 -9.41 12.47
C ARG A 167 -13.54 -8.61 11.96
N ASN A 168 -13.65 -8.39 10.66
CA ASN A 168 -14.79 -7.68 10.07
C ASN A 168 -15.87 -8.66 9.58
N ALA A 169 -17.05 -8.62 10.18
CA ALA A 169 -18.15 -9.51 9.85
C ALA A 169 -18.78 -9.28 8.45
N GLN A 170 -18.42 -8.20 7.77
CA GLN A 170 -18.86 -7.93 6.40
C GLN A 170 -17.80 -8.30 5.36
N HIS A 171 -16.63 -8.82 5.79
CA HIS A 171 -15.50 -9.13 4.89
C HIS A 171 -15.02 -7.90 4.09
N SER A 172 -15.06 -6.72 4.72
CA SER A 172 -14.56 -5.50 4.10
C SER A 172 -13.04 -5.50 3.97
N ALA A 173 -12.55 -4.67 3.07
CA ALA A 173 -11.15 -4.56 2.72
C ALA A 173 -10.80 -3.12 2.36
N ILE A 174 -9.53 -2.78 2.53
CA ILE A 174 -8.93 -1.56 1.99
C ILE A 174 -8.29 -1.93 0.66
N ARG A 175 -8.50 -1.11 -0.37
CA ARG A 175 -7.80 -1.22 -1.65
C ARG A 175 -7.04 0.05 -1.90
N VAL A 176 -5.75 -0.08 -2.17
CA VAL A 176 -4.87 1.06 -2.45
C VAL A 176 -4.29 0.88 -3.84
N TYR A 177 -4.47 1.88 -4.69
CA TYR A 177 -4.00 1.85 -6.07
C TYR A 177 -2.81 2.78 -6.25
N PHE A 178 -1.72 2.25 -6.81
CA PHE A 178 -0.48 2.98 -7.06
C PHE A 178 -0.09 2.91 -8.53
N THR A 179 0.55 3.96 -9.03
CA THR A 179 1.24 3.92 -10.32
C THR A 179 2.72 4.17 -10.12
N PRO A 180 3.57 3.15 -10.38
CA PRO A 180 5.00 3.30 -10.30
C PRO A 180 5.47 4.03 -11.56
N ARG A 181 6.49 4.89 -11.39
CA ARG A 181 7.10 5.64 -12.48
C ARG A 181 8.58 5.81 -12.25
N VAL A 182 9.30 6.13 -13.32
CA VAL A 182 10.70 6.54 -13.25
C VAL A 182 10.74 8.07 -13.36
N THR A 183 11.40 8.73 -12.41
CA THR A 183 11.57 10.18 -12.43
C THR A 183 12.67 10.60 -13.42
N ASP A 184 12.76 11.91 -13.71
CA ASP A 184 13.85 12.48 -14.53
C ASP A 184 15.25 12.21 -13.94
N LYS A 185 15.34 11.89 -12.64
CA LYS A 185 16.58 11.54 -11.94
C LYS A 185 16.92 10.05 -12.02
N GLN A 186 16.15 9.26 -12.78
CA GLN A 186 16.30 7.81 -12.88
C GLN A 186 16.07 7.10 -11.54
N GLU A 187 15.12 7.62 -10.76
CA GLU A 187 14.70 7.10 -9.47
C GLU A 187 13.30 6.47 -9.60
N LEU A 188 13.02 5.43 -8.81
CA LEU A 188 11.66 4.89 -8.69
C LEU A 188 10.81 5.89 -7.91
N ASP A 189 9.58 6.11 -8.35
CA ASP A 189 8.59 6.86 -7.59
C ASP A 189 7.24 6.14 -7.70
N MET A 190 6.35 6.35 -6.75
CA MET A 190 5.03 5.75 -6.73
C MET A 190 3.96 6.79 -6.42
N ASP A 191 3.07 7.00 -7.38
CA ASP A 191 1.93 7.89 -7.22
C ASP A 191 0.74 7.13 -6.64
N LEU A 192 0.24 7.56 -5.47
CA LEU A 192 -1.03 7.09 -4.95
C LEU A 192 -2.18 7.62 -5.83
N ARG A 193 -2.92 6.72 -6.47
CA ARG A 193 -4.06 7.08 -7.32
C ARG A 193 -5.36 7.15 -6.53
N GLU A 194 -5.70 6.06 -5.85
CA GLU A 194 -6.99 5.90 -5.21
C GLU A 194 -6.90 5.04 -3.96
N ILE A 195 -7.74 5.35 -2.97
CA ILE A 195 -7.98 4.50 -1.80
C ILE A 195 -9.46 4.17 -1.76
N TRP A 196 -9.78 2.90 -1.53
CA TRP A 196 -11.13 2.43 -1.30
C TRP A 196 -11.20 1.71 0.04
N VAL A 197 -12.31 1.88 0.74
CA VAL A 197 -12.62 1.12 1.95
C VAL A 197 -14.01 0.50 1.75
N GLY A 198 -14.05 -0.82 1.64
CA GLY A 198 -15.21 -1.52 1.09
C GLY A 198 -15.50 -1.03 -0.34
N ASN A 199 -16.70 -0.49 -0.53
CA ASN A 199 -17.14 0.08 -1.81
C ASN A 199 -17.10 1.61 -1.84
N MET A 200 -16.59 2.24 -0.78
CA MET A 200 -16.46 3.69 -0.74
C MET A 200 -15.07 4.08 -1.23
N ARG A 201 -15.04 4.84 -2.33
CA ARG A 201 -13.84 5.56 -2.75
C ARG A 201 -13.60 6.72 -1.78
N ILE A 202 -12.43 6.78 -1.18
CA ILE A 202 -12.04 7.88 -0.33
C ILE A 202 -11.74 9.10 -1.23
N PRO A 203 -12.39 10.25 -0.98
CA PRO A 203 -12.11 11.46 -1.73
C PRO A 203 -10.64 11.88 -1.61
N SER A 204 -10.05 12.36 -2.69
CA SER A 204 -8.63 12.72 -2.74
C SER A 204 -8.23 13.81 -1.74
N TRP A 205 -9.17 14.67 -1.34
CA TRP A 205 -8.94 15.71 -0.34
C TRP A 205 -8.77 15.15 1.09
N PHE A 206 -9.35 13.98 1.39
CA PHE A 206 -9.08 13.26 2.65
C PHE A 206 -7.76 12.50 2.59
N THR A 207 -7.36 12.05 1.40
CA THR A 207 -6.09 11.35 1.23
C THR A 207 -4.91 12.29 1.09
N GLY A 208 -5.09 13.62 1.03
CA GLY A 208 -4.00 14.58 0.90
C GLY A 208 -2.88 14.37 1.94
N PRO A 209 -3.20 14.34 3.25
CA PRO A 209 -2.23 14.02 4.29
C PRO A 209 -1.62 12.62 4.17
N PHE A 210 -2.41 11.63 3.73
CA PHE A 210 -1.93 10.25 3.51
C PHE A 210 -0.98 10.13 2.31
N ASN A 211 -1.25 10.89 1.24
CA ASN A 211 -0.49 10.88 -0.01
C ASN A 211 0.87 11.56 0.16
N GLU A 212 0.92 12.69 0.86
CA GLU A 212 2.17 13.43 1.08
C GLU A 212 3.00 12.88 2.24
N GLY A 213 2.34 12.31 3.25
CA GLY A 213 2.96 11.90 4.50
C GLY A 213 3.51 10.47 4.45
N LEU A 214 2.65 9.48 4.59
CA LEU A 214 3.10 8.16 5.04
C LEU A 214 3.75 7.34 3.93
N PHE A 215 2.99 7.08 2.86
CA PHE A 215 3.43 6.19 1.80
C PHE A 215 4.56 6.82 0.98
N ARG A 216 4.43 8.11 0.66
CA ARG A 216 5.48 8.83 -0.03
C ARG A 216 6.74 8.93 0.81
N LYS A 217 6.69 9.06 2.14
CA LYS A 217 7.89 8.98 2.98
C LYS A 217 8.48 7.58 3.02
N ALA A 218 7.65 6.53 3.09
CA ALA A 218 8.13 5.16 3.05
C ALA A 218 8.89 4.87 1.74
N VAL A 219 8.30 5.22 0.59
CA VAL A 219 8.94 5.11 -0.71
C VAL A 219 10.12 6.09 -0.83
N ALA A 220 9.98 7.33 -0.39
CA ALA A 220 11.06 8.33 -0.46
C ALA A 220 12.23 8.04 0.49
N GLY A 221 12.07 7.19 1.50
CA GLY A 221 13.18 6.65 2.30
C GLY A 221 13.95 5.58 1.53
N MET A 222 13.24 4.70 0.82
CA MET A 222 13.87 3.66 -0.04
C MET A 222 14.65 4.24 -1.21
N VAL A 223 14.10 5.30 -1.82
CA VAL A 223 14.56 5.79 -3.11
C VAL A 223 16.00 6.32 -3.07
N PRO A 224 16.40 7.18 -2.12
CA PRO A 224 17.78 7.63 -1.98
C PRO A 224 18.76 6.48 -1.76
N GLU A 225 18.41 5.49 -0.93
CA GLU A 225 19.26 4.33 -0.67
C GLU A 225 19.42 3.47 -1.92
N LEU A 226 18.32 3.14 -2.60
CA LEU A 226 18.38 2.42 -3.88
C LEU A 226 19.17 3.20 -4.94
N ALA A 227 18.99 4.53 -5.00
CA ALA A 227 19.67 5.41 -5.95
C ALA A 227 21.19 5.51 -5.71
N LYS A 228 21.69 5.12 -4.53
CA LYS A 228 23.13 4.97 -4.28
C LYS A 228 23.72 3.81 -5.06
N TYR A 229 22.98 2.72 -5.23
CA TYR A 229 23.47 1.46 -5.83
C TYR A 229 22.99 1.23 -7.26
N ALA A 230 21.86 1.82 -7.65
CA ALA A 230 21.24 1.59 -8.95
C ALA A 230 20.57 2.85 -9.52
N ARG A 231 20.60 2.99 -10.84
CA ARG A 231 19.82 3.95 -11.63
C ARG A 231 18.78 3.19 -12.43
N ILE A 232 17.52 3.54 -12.27
CA ILE A 232 16.42 2.89 -12.99
C ILE A 232 16.18 3.69 -14.27
N GLU A 233 16.41 3.06 -15.42
CA GLU A 233 16.31 3.66 -16.74
C GLU A 233 14.94 3.42 -17.38
N GLU A 234 14.36 2.25 -17.14
CA GLU A 234 13.10 1.82 -17.74
C GLU A 234 12.27 1.07 -16.70
N LEU A 235 10.97 1.38 -16.70
CA LEU A 235 9.95 0.66 -15.95
C LEU A 235 8.85 0.28 -16.92
N THR A 236 8.57 -1.02 -17.02
CA THR A 236 7.48 -1.55 -17.84
C THR A 236 6.49 -2.25 -16.91
N ILE A 237 5.22 -1.88 -17.02
CA ILE A 237 4.13 -2.57 -16.33
C ILE A 237 3.43 -3.44 -17.38
N GLU A 238 3.40 -4.74 -17.11
CA GLU A 238 2.65 -5.72 -17.88
C GLU A 238 1.61 -6.38 -16.97
N GLU A 239 0.61 -7.02 -17.55
CA GLU A 239 -0.40 -7.74 -16.76
C GLU A 239 0.27 -8.83 -15.91
N GLY A 240 0.35 -8.58 -14.59
CA GLY A 240 0.92 -9.53 -13.62
C GLY A 240 2.37 -9.31 -13.24
N SER A 241 3.06 -8.32 -13.84
CA SER A 241 4.46 -8.06 -13.51
C SER A 241 4.91 -6.62 -13.78
N ILE A 242 5.93 -6.19 -13.03
CA ILE A 242 6.66 -4.95 -13.27
C ILE A 242 8.11 -5.30 -13.59
N ALA A 243 8.59 -4.90 -14.75
CA ALA A 243 10.00 -5.01 -15.12
C ALA A 243 10.71 -3.68 -14.84
N LEU A 244 11.81 -3.74 -14.09
CA LEU A 244 12.73 -2.64 -13.84
C LEU A 244 14.05 -2.93 -14.55
N ARG A 245 14.53 -1.97 -15.33
CA ARG A 245 15.84 -2.06 -15.99
C ARG A 245 16.66 -0.84 -15.69
N GLY A 246 17.96 -1.04 -15.59
CA GLY A 246 18.85 0.04 -15.22
C GLY A 246 20.31 -0.33 -15.20
N THR A 247 21.09 0.53 -14.57
CA THR A 247 22.52 0.36 -14.38
C THR A 247 22.88 0.43 -12.91
N LEU A 248 23.83 -0.39 -12.49
CA LEU A 248 24.42 -0.33 -11.15
C LEU A 248 25.41 0.85 -11.10
N THR A 249 25.53 1.50 -9.96
CA THR A 249 26.51 2.59 -9.76
C THR A 249 27.88 2.02 -9.43
N GLU A 250 28.91 2.88 -9.42
CA GLU A 250 30.25 2.49 -8.96
C GLU A 250 30.26 2.09 -7.47
N ALA A 251 29.33 2.61 -6.66
CA ALA A 251 29.23 2.26 -5.24
C ALA A 251 28.95 0.76 -5.06
N PHE A 252 28.14 0.16 -5.95
CA PHE A 252 27.88 -1.27 -5.95
C PHE A 252 29.12 -2.12 -6.26
N ARG A 253 30.06 -1.60 -7.07
CA ARG A 253 31.28 -2.36 -7.45
C ARG A 253 32.31 -2.46 -6.32
N GLY A 254 32.19 -1.64 -5.29
CA GLY A 254 33.05 -1.68 -4.10
C GLY A 254 32.65 -2.75 -3.09
N LEU A 255 31.50 -3.42 -3.30
CA LEU A 255 30.91 -4.42 -2.42
C LEU A 255 31.26 -5.86 -2.81
#